data_AF-A0A7S1JDC2-F1
#
_entry.id   AF-A0A7S1JDC2-F1
#
_cell.length_a   1.000
_cell.length_b   1.000
_cell.length_c   1.000
_cell.angle_alpha   90.00
_cell.angle_beta   90.00
_cell.angle_gamma   90.00
#
_symmetry.space_group_name_H-M   'P 1'
#
loop_
_entity.id
_entity.type
_entity.pdbx_description
1 polymer ?
#
loop_
_entity_poly.entity_id
_entity_poly.type
_entity_poly.pdbx_seq_one_letter_code
_entity_poly.pdbx_strand_id
1 'polypeptide(L)'
;GSPTSVEAVRGRFDTGFSSSRLSPLPGSQESFRRRPGWSIVLALRDLMLIVLSLGQMAHTLFFTNDVRWVQDLHEITRAGSAFLVFASLMRYLEDRESVVVLSRTLKTAVPISLNFMAGAVPIFFAYGLFGTWCFGPISWHFQNFNQTCVTLFSMINGDALLDIFDDVATYASVHLWTLSRVYLFSFIMLNIYGFGNIFLLIMEQAYTQGGGLAFNQEGRRELVSPVVTGPDGVETEPVRWGRG
;
A
#
# COMPACT_ATOMS: atom_id res chain seq x y z
N GLY A 1 34.97 79.61 -8.68
CA GLY A 1 33.87 79.30 -7.75
C GLY A 1 33.01 78.24 -8.38
N SER A 2 33.12 77.03 -7.86
CA SER A 2 32.41 75.82 -8.27
C SER A 2 30.89 75.91 -8.03
N PRO A 3 30.03 75.38 -8.92
CA PRO A 3 28.70 74.95 -8.52
C PRO A 3 28.83 73.65 -7.72
N THR A 4 28.27 73.69 -6.52
CA THR A 4 28.29 72.63 -5.53
C THR A 4 27.41 71.46 -5.92
N SER A 5 28.05 70.30 -5.83
CA SER A 5 27.56 68.93 -5.81
C SER A 5 26.34 68.72 -4.90
N VAL A 6 25.12 68.61 -5.46
CA VAL A 6 24.00 67.94 -4.77
C VAL A 6 23.12 67.10 -5.72
N GLU A 7 23.15 67.28 -7.04
CA GLU A 7 22.19 66.60 -7.95
C GLU A 7 22.67 65.30 -8.61
N ALA A 8 23.83 64.74 -8.24
CA ALA A 8 24.43 63.60 -8.95
C ALA A 8 24.36 62.24 -8.24
N VAL A 9 23.44 62.04 -7.28
CA VAL A 9 23.23 60.72 -6.65
C VAL A 9 21.73 60.43 -6.47
N ARG A 10 20.99 60.39 -7.59
CA ARG A 10 19.69 59.71 -7.64
C ARG A 10 19.79 58.49 -8.55
N GLY A 11 20.73 57.62 -8.22
CA GLY A 11 20.83 56.27 -8.75
C GLY A 11 19.66 55.44 -8.24
N ARG A 12 18.73 55.17 -9.15
CA ARG A 12 18.05 53.87 -9.34
C ARG A 12 18.03 52.96 -8.10
N PHE A 13 17.01 53.14 -7.26
CA PHE A 13 16.50 52.12 -6.34
C PHE A 13 15.05 51.83 -6.70
N ASP A 14 14.84 51.28 -7.89
CA ASP A 14 13.66 50.46 -8.13
C ASP A 14 13.88 49.19 -7.31
N THR A 15 13.19 49.09 -6.18
CA THR A 15 13.08 47.84 -5.46
C THR A 15 12.31 46.88 -6.36
N GLY A 16 13.06 46.10 -7.13
CA GLY A 16 12.59 44.99 -7.96
C GLY A 16 12.07 43.83 -7.13
N PHE A 17 11.34 44.10 -6.05
CA PHE A 17 10.46 43.13 -5.43
C PHE A 17 9.12 43.16 -6.18
N SER A 18 9.19 42.78 -7.46
CA SER A 18 7.99 42.30 -8.15
C SER A 18 7.54 41.10 -7.35
N SER A 19 6.46 41.27 -6.58
CA SER A 19 5.72 40.15 -6.05
C SER A 19 5.14 39.41 -7.24
N SER A 20 5.97 38.58 -7.89
CA SER A 20 5.51 37.40 -8.58
C SER A 20 4.82 36.57 -7.52
N ARG A 21 3.54 36.88 -7.28
CA ARG A 21 2.60 35.88 -6.84
C ARG A 21 2.82 34.76 -7.83
N LEU A 22 3.47 33.67 -7.38
CA LEU A 22 3.32 32.39 -8.04
C LEU A 22 1.82 32.18 -8.08
N SER A 23 1.19 32.54 -9.20
CA SER A 23 -0.11 32.01 -9.52
C SER A 23 0.06 30.51 -9.43
N PRO A 24 -0.74 29.80 -8.61
CA PRO A 24 -0.73 28.36 -8.63
C PRO A 24 -0.95 27.96 -10.08
N LEU A 25 -0.04 27.16 -10.66
CA LEU A 25 -0.18 26.65 -12.01
C LEU A 25 -1.63 26.13 -12.16
N PRO A 26 -2.45 26.69 -13.06
CA PRO A 26 -3.88 26.42 -13.12
C PRO A 26 -4.24 24.95 -13.42
N GLY A 27 -3.23 24.10 -13.71
CA GLY A 27 -3.40 22.67 -13.92
C GLY A 27 -3.12 21.76 -12.72
N SER A 28 -2.31 22.16 -11.72
CA SER A 28 -1.92 21.24 -10.63
C SER A 28 -3.01 21.09 -9.57
N GLN A 29 -3.68 22.21 -9.22
CA GLN A 29 -4.75 22.23 -8.23
C GLN A 29 -6.05 21.60 -8.75
N GLU A 30 -6.37 21.75 -10.03
CA GLU A 30 -7.54 21.12 -10.64
C GLU A 30 -7.39 19.61 -10.81
N SER A 31 -6.20 19.14 -11.16
CA SER A 31 -5.85 17.70 -11.21
C SER A 31 -6.06 17.02 -9.85
N PHE A 32 -5.63 17.69 -8.76
CA PHE A 32 -5.78 17.19 -7.39
C PHE A 32 -7.25 17.07 -6.95
N ARG A 33 -8.15 17.89 -7.51
CA ARG A 33 -9.58 17.93 -7.15
C ARG A 33 -10.44 16.87 -7.86
N ARG A 34 -9.96 16.21 -8.93
CA ARG A 34 -10.79 15.38 -9.82
C ARG A 34 -10.84 13.87 -9.52
N ARG A 35 -10.35 13.36 -8.39
CA ARG A 35 -10.46 11.93 -8.06
C ARG A 35 -11.62 11.65 -7.10
N PRO A 36 -12.80 11.22 -7.58
CA PRO A 36 -13.99 11.04 -6.75
C PRO A 36 -13.81 10.01 -5.62
N GLY A 37 -12.93 9.01 -5.79
CA GLY A 37 -12.70 7.96 -4.80
C GLY A 37 -12.09 8.46 -3.47
N TRP A 38 -11.12 9.37 -3.52
CA TRP A 38 -10.50 9.90 -2.30
C TRP A 38 -11.44 10.81 -1.50
N SER A 39 -12.39 11.48 -2.17
CA SER A 39 -13.39 12.32 -1.51
C SER A 39 -14.29 11.50 -0.58
N ILE A 40 -14.60 10.24 -0.95
CA ILE A 40 -15.41 9.34 -0.13
C ILE A 40 -14.65 8.95 1.14
N VAL A 41 -13.37 8.59 1.03
CA VAL A 41 -12.52 8.24 2.18
C VAL A 41 -12.39 9.41 3.15
N LEU A 42 -12.21 10.63 2.62
CA LEU A 42 -12.13 11.84 3.44
C LEU A 42 -13.45 12.16 4.13
N ALA A 43 -14.59 12.05 3.43
CA ALA A 43 -15.90 12.28 4.01
C ALA A 43 -16.21 11.24 5.11
N LEU A 44 -15.88 9.96 4.88
CA LEU A 44 -16.05 8.90 5.86
C LEU A 44 -15.19 9.13 7.11
N ARG A 45 -13.91 9.51 6.91
CA ARG A 45 -13.00 9.88 8.00
C ARG A 45 -13.58 11.00 8.85
N ASP A 46 -14.02 12.09 8.20
CA ASP A 46 -14.53 13.28 8.90
C ASP A 46 -15.83 12.95 9.66
N LEU A 47 -16.71 12.13 9.07
CA LEU A 47 -17.90 11.64 9.74
C LEU A 47 -17.55 10.81 10.98
N MET A 48 -16.59 9.88 10.89
CA MET A 48 -16.14 9.10 12.06
C MET A 48 -15.53 9.99 13.14
N LEU A 49 -14.76 11.03 12.77
CA LEU A 49 -14.17 11.97 13.74
C LEU A 49 -15.24 12.84 14.44
N ILE A 50 -16.29 13.23 13.72
CA ILE A 50 -17.43 13.96 14.30
C ILE A 50 -18.22 13.05 15.26
N VAL A 51 -18.52 11.82 14.85
CA VAL A 51 -19.21 10.84 15.72
C VAL A 51 -18.36 10.55 16.97
N LEU A 52 -17.05 10.42 16.80
CA LEU A 52 -16.11 10.22 17.90
C LEU A 52 -16.12 11.41 18.88
N SER A 53 -16.05 12.64 18.39
CA SER A 53 -16.00 13.85 19.23
C SER A 53 -17.31 14.09 19.98
N LEU A 54 -18.46 13.88 19.31
CA LEU A 54 -19.77 13.96 19.93
C LEU A 54 -19.96 12.86 20.97
N GLY A 55 -19.53 11.63 20.67
CA GLY A 55 -19.56 10.52 21.62
C GLY A 55 -18.68 10.76 22.84
N GLN A 56 -17.48 11.32 22.65
CA GLN A 56 -16.58 11.68 23.75
C GLN A 56 -17.16 12.80 24.61
N MET A 57 -17.72 13.84 23.98
CA MET A 57 -18.36 14.96 24.68
C MET A 57 -19.57 14.48 25.50
N ALA A 58 -20.42 13.62 24.91
CA ALA A 58 -21.55 13.03 25.62
C ALA A 58 -21.09 12.16 26.81
N HIS A 59 -20.06 11.34 26.63
CA HIS A 59 -19.48 10.52 27.70
C HIS A 59 -18.97 11.39 28.87
N THR A 60 -18.32 12.53 28.58
CA THR A 60 -17.84 13.45 29.61
C THR A 60 -18.99 14.20 30.32
N LEU A 61 -20.07 14.55 29.61
CA LEU A 61 -21.19 15.31 30.18
C LEU A 61 -22.16 14.47 31.01
N PHE A 62 -22.44 13.24 30.56
CA PHE A 62 -23.47 12.39 31.17
C PHE A 62 -22.92 11.41 32.22
N PHE A 63 -21.61 11.42 32.49
CA PHE A 63 -20.94 10.50 33.43
C PHE A 63 -21.38 9.03 33.27
N THR A 64 -21.69 8.61 32.05
CA THR A 64 -22.14 7.26 31.72
C THR A 64 -20.94 6.31 31.71
N ASN A 65 -20.42 5.98 32.90
CA ASN A 65 -19.30 5.05 33.07
C ASN A 65 -19.74 3.57 33.11
N ASP A 66 -21.05 3.28 33.13
CA ASP A 66 -21.54 1.95 33.49
C ASP A 66 -21.85 1.03 32.28
N VAL A 67 -21.74 1.51 31.04
CA VAL A 67 -22.06 0.74 29.83
C VAL A 67 -20.82 0.40 29.00
N ARG A 68 -20.27 -0.80 29.25
CA ARG A 68 -19.05 -1.33 28.63
C ARG A 68 -19.10 -1.41 27.09
N TRP A 69 -20.26 -1.75 26.52
CA TRP A 69 -20.43 -1.81 25.06
C TRP A 69 -20.32 -0.44 24.36
N VAL A 70 -20.65 0.66 25.05
CA VAL A 70 -20.46 2.02 24.52
C VAL A 70 -18.97 2.37 24.50
N GLN A 71 -18.22 1.94 25.52
CA GLN A 71 -16.77 2.13 25.60
C GLN A 71 -16.05 1.34 24.51
N ASP A 72 -16.40 0.06 24.33
CA ASP A 72 -15.83 -0.79 23.27
C ASP A 72 -16.09 -0.17 21.88
N LEU A 73 -17.32 0.30 21.63
CA LEU A 73 -17.67 0.96 20.36
C LEU A 73 -16.88 2.27 20.14
N HIS A 74 -16.70 3.05 21.20
CA HIS A 74 -15.94 4.30 21.15
C HIS A 74 -14.45 4.03 20.88
N GLU A 75 -13.87 2.99 21.48
CA GLU A 75 -12.49 2.56 21.22
C GLU A 75 -12.30 2.08 19.78
N ILE A 76 -13.22 1.26 19.26
CA ILE A 76 -13.20 0.80 17.86
C ILE A 76 -13.33 1.99 16.90
N THR A 77 -14.25 2.93 17.19
CA THR A 77 -14.45 4.13 16.36
C THR A 77 -13.20 5.02 16.37
N ARG A 78 -12.54 5.16 17.53
CA ARG A 78 -11.28 5.88 17.67
C ARG A 78 -10.19 5.23 16.82
N ALA A 79 -9.99 3.93 16.95
CA ALA A 79 -9.00 3.17 16.18
C ALA A 79 -9.26 3.26 14.66
N GLY A 80 -10.52 3.10 14.24
CA GLY A 80 -10.94 3.20 12.85
C GLY A 80 -10.69 4.60 12.26
N SER A 81 -11.00 5.66 13.01
CA SER A 81 -10.76 7.03 12.57
C SER A 81 -9.25 7.33 12.42
N ALA A 82 -8.42 6.87 13.36
CA ALA A 82 -6.97 7.03 13.29
C ALA A 82 -6.39 6.30 12.06
N PHE A 83 -6.85 5.08 11.79
CA PHE A 83 -6.46 4.34 10.58
C PHE A 83 -6.82 5.10 9.30
N LEU A 84 -8.04 5.65 9.20
CA LEU A 84 -8.47 6.44 8.03
C LEU A 84 -7.69 7.74 7.86
N VAL A 85 -7.25 8.38 8.95
CA VAL A 85 -6.35 9.55 8.90
C VAL A 85 -5.02 9.16 8.24
N PHE A 86 -4.40 8.05 8.65
CA PHE A 86 -3.19 7.55 8.01
C PHE A 86 -3.42 7.10 6.57
N ALA A 87 -4.55 6.46 6.26
CA ALA A 87 -4.90 6.12 4.88
C ALA A 87 -5.03 7.38 4.01
N SER A 88 -5.56 8.48 4.57
CA SER A 88 -5.64 9.78 3.90
C SER A 88 -4.27 10.40 3.64
N LEU A 89 -3.24 10.06 4.43
CA LEU A 89 -1.87 10.52 4.22
C LEU A 89 -1.32 10.06 2.86
N MET A 90 -1.72 8.87 2.39
CA MET A 90 -1.29 8.33 1.10
C MET A 90 -1.65 9.25 -0.08
N ARG A 91 -2.73 10.02 0.02
CA ARG A 91 -3.10 11.02 -0.99
C ARG A 91 -2.03 12.12 -1.13
N TYR A 92 -1.46 12.56 -0.01
CA TYR A 92 -0.43 13.60 -0.01
C TYR A 92 0.92 13.08 -0.54
N LEU A 93 1.14 11.77 -0.52
CA LEU A 93 2.34 11.15 -1.08
C LEU A 93 2.27 11.00 -2.62
N GLU A 94 1.09 11.13 -3.23
CA GLU A 94 0.91 11.08 -4.70
C GLU A 94 1.51 12.30 -5.44
N ASP A 95 2.17 13.24 -4.77
CA ASP A 95 2.82 14.39 -5.44
C ASP A 95 4.21 14.05 -6.00
N ARG A 96 4.85 12.96 -5.52
CA ARG A 96 6.15 12.50 -6.03
C ARG A 96 5.96 11.47 -7.15
N GLU A 97 6.62 11.67 -8.28
CA GLU A 97 6.47 10.84 -9.49
C GLU A 97 6.69 9.34 -9.25
N SER A 98 7.66 8.96 -8.40
CA SER A 98 7.90 7.55 -8.06
C SER A 98 6.76 6.89 -7.28
N VAL A 99 6.09 7.64 -6.40
CA VAL A 99 4.96 7.14 -5.60
C VAL A 99 3.68 7.10 -6.43
N VAL A 100 3.55 7.98 -7.42
CA VAL A 100 2.43 7.97 -8.38
C VAL A 100 2.42 6.67 -9.18
N VAL A 101 3.58 6.18 -9.66
CA VAL A 101 3.67 4.91 -10.38
C VAL A 101 3.20 3.74 -9.51
N LEU A 102 3.64 3.68 -8.24
CA LEU A 102 3.21 2.66 -7.30
C LEU A 102 1.70 2.71 -7.01
N SER A 103 1.16 3.90 -6.74
CA SER A 103 -0.28 4.05 -6.45
C SER A 103 -1.16 3.72 -7.65
N ARG A 104 -0.72 4.04 -8.87
CA ARG A 104 -1.40 3.64 -10.12
C ARG A 104 -1.34 2.13 -10.32
N THR A 105 -0.18 1.54 -10.09
CA THR A 105 0.02 0.08 -10.15
C THR A 105 -0.95 -0.65 -9.21
N LEU A 106 -1.02 -0.22 -7.95
CA LEU A 106 -1.93 -0.81 -6.96
C LEU A 106 -3.40 -0.65 -7.35
N LYS A 107 -3.81 0.52 -7.84
CA LYS A 107 -5.21 0.74 -8.28
C LYS A 107 -5.63 -0.19 -9.41
N THR A 108 -4.72 -0.52 -10.33
CA THR A 108 -4.99 -1.48 -11.41
C THR A 108 -4.92 -2.92 -10.92
N ALA A 109 -3.92 -3.26 -10.10
CA ALA A 109 -3.67 -4.63 -9.68
C ALA A 109 -4.67 -5.17 -8.64
N VAL A 110 -5.14 -4.33 -7.73
CA VAL A 110 -6.07 -4.73 -6.65
C VAL A 110 -7.38 -5.34 -7.17
N PRO A 111 -8.16 -4.72 -8.07
CA PRO A 111 -9.41 -5.32 -8.53
C PRO A 111 -9.18 -6.62 -9.33
N ILE A 112 -8.09 -6.71 -10.08
CA ILE A 112 -7.74 -7.90 -10.86
C ILE A 112 -7.37 -9.05 -9.92
N SER A 113 -6.50 -8.79 -8.94
CA SER A 113 -6.07 -9.78 -7.96
C SER A 113 -7.19 -10.22 -7.03
N LEU A 114 -8.14 -9.34 -6.67
CA LEU A 114 -9.33 -9.71 -5.90
C LEU A 114 -10.25 -10.69 -6.63
N ASN A 115 -10.47 -10.49 -7.94
CA ASN A 115 -11.26 -11.44 -8.74
C ASN A 115 -10.59 -12.81 -8.81
N PHE A 116 -9.26 -12.83 -8.96
CA PHE A 116 -8.49 -14.07 -8.91
C PHE A 116 -8.60 -14.74 -7.52
N MET A 117 -8.45 -13.96 -6.45
CA MET A 117 -8.58 -14.45 -5.07
C MET A 117 -9.97 -15.01 -4.80
N ALA A 118 -11.03 -14.37 -5.31
CA ALA A 118 -12.40 -14.87 -5.19
C ALA A 118 -12.56 -16.27 -5.81
N GLY A 119 -11.83 -16.58 -6.89
CA GLY A 119 -11.76 -17.93 -7.46
C GLY A 119 -10.96 -18.93 -6.61
N ALA A 120 -10.03 -18.47 -5.78
CA ALA A 120 -9.25 -19.31 -4.87
C ALA A 120 -10.01 -19.66 -3.58
N VAL A 121 -11.00 -18.85 -3.20
CA VAL A 121 -11.79 -19.03 -1.96
C VAL A 121 -12.43 -20.43 -1.86
N PRO A 122 -13.13 -20.98 -2.87
CA PRO A 122 -13.72 -22.31 -2.77
C PRO A 122 -12.69 -23.41 -2.51
N ILE A 123 -11.48 -23.28 -3.08
CA ILE A 123 -10.39 -24.23 -2.87
C ILE A 123 -9.92 -24.15 -1.41
N PHE A 124 -9.73 -22.94 -0.88
CA PHE A 124 -9.37 -22.74 0.52
C PHE A 124 -10.42 -23.36 1.47
N PHE A 125 -11.72 -23.15 1.21
CA PHE A 125 -12.80 -23.76 1.99
C PHE A 125 -12.80 -25.29 1.88
N ALA A 126 -12.51 -25.87 0.70
CA ALA A 126 -12.42 -27.31 0.52
C ALA A 126 -11.28 -27.93 1.37
N TYR A 127 -10.09 -27.30 1.37
CA TYR A 127 -8.99 -27.70 2.25
C TYR A 127 -9.40 -27.52 3.72
N GLY A 128 -10.03 -26.41 4.09
CA GLY A 128 -10.50 -26.17 5.46
C GLY A 128 -11.47 -27.23 5.99
N LEU A 129 -12.47 -27.60 5.18
CA LEU A 129 -13.44 -28.65 5.55
C LEU A 129 -12.77 -30.02 5.61
N PHE A 130 -11.93 -30.35 4.64
CA PHE A 130 -11.17 -31.61 4.63
C PHE A 130 -10.28 -31.73 5.87
N GLY A 131 -9.52 -30.68 6.20
CA GLY A 131 -8.65 -30.65 7.37
C GLY A 131 -9.41 -30.82 8.67
N THR A 132 -10.55 -30.13 8.80
CA THR A 132 -11.42 -30.23 9.99
C THR A 132 -11.97 -31.64 10.16
N TRP A 133 -12.46 -32.27 9.08
CA TRP A 133 -13.05 -33.60 9.15
C TRP A 133 -12.03 -34.72 9.34
N CYS A 134 -10.85 -34.62 8.73
CA CYS A 134 -9.82 -35.66 8.85
C CYS A 134 -8.98 -35.54 10.12
N PHE A 135 -8.61 -34.32 10.53
CA PHE A 135 -7.64 -34.09 11.61
C PHE A 135 -8.25 -33.47 12.87
N GLY A 136 -9.53 -33.08 12.84
CA GLY A 136 -10.21 -32.47 13.98
C GLY A 136 -10.18 -33.24 15.30
N PRO A 137 -10.27 -34.58 15.35
CA PRO A 137 -10.17 -35.32 16.61
C PRO A 137 -8.72 -35.54 17.10
N ILE A 138 -7.71 -35.20 16.29
CA ILE A 138 -6.30 -35.56 16.53
C ILE A 138 -5.48 -34.36 16.99
N SER A 139 -5.73 -33.18 16.40
CA SER A 139 -4.93 -31.98 16.59
C SER A 139 -5.81 -30.82 17.04
N TRP A 140 -5.30 -30.03 17.99
CA TRP A 140 -6.00 -28.85 18.48
C TRP A 140 -6.12 -27.75 17.42
N HIS A 141 -5.19 -27.72 16.46
CA HIS A 141 -5.21 -26.77 15.35
C HIS A 141 -6.39 -26.98 14.39
N PHE A 142 -6.85 -28.24 14.26
CA PHE A 142 -7.88 -28.63 13.30
C PHE A 142 -9.25 -28.91 13.95
N GLN A 143 -9.40 -28.65 15.24
CA GLN A 143 -10.59 -29.05 16.01
C GLN A 143 -11.87 -28.40 15.49
N ASN A 144 -11.83 -27.10 15.18
CA ASN A 144 -12.95 -26.36 14.64
C ASN A 144 -12.64 -25.85 13.24
N PHE A 145 -13.68 -25.66 12.42
CA PHE A 145 -13.52 -25.08 11.09
C PHE A 145 -12.85 -23.68 11.13
N ASN A 146 -13.23 -22.85 12.10
CA ASN A 146 -12.61 -21.53 12.28
C ASN A 146 -11.10 -21.62 12.61
N GLN A 147 -10.73 -22.48 13.57
CA GLN A 147 -9.33 -22.71 13.94
C GLN A 147 -8.54 -23.27 12.76
N THR A 148 -9.12 -24.23 12.04
CA THR A 148 -8.52 -24.80 10.82
C THR A 148 -8.26 -23.69 9.79
N CYS A 149 -9.21 -22.79 9.54
CA CYS A 149 -9.00 -21.66 8.64
C CYS A 149 -7.91 -20.71 9.13
N VAL A 150 -7.82 -20.42 10.42
CA VAL A 150 -6.75 -19.61 11.00
C VAL A 150 -5.40 -20.30 10.79
N THR A 151 -5.29 -21.60 11.06
CA THR A 151 -4.08 -22.40 10.84
C THR A 151 -3.67 -22.43 9.36
N LEU A 152 -4.61 -22.66 8.45
CA LEU A 152 -4.36 -22.64 7.01
C LEU A 152 -3.92 -21.25 6.52
N PHE A 153 -4.51 -20.18 7.06
CA PHE A 153 -4.12 -18.81 6.74
C PHE A 153 -2.71 -18.49 7.27
N SER A 154 -2.40 -18.87 8.50
CA SER A 154 -1.04 -18.77 9.06
C SER A 154 -0.03 -19.55 8.22
N MET A 155 -0.39 -20.74 7.76
CA MET A 155 0.47 -21.58 6.92
C MET A 155 0.78 -20.94 5.55
N ILE A 156 -0.20 -20.26 4.93
CA ILE A 156 0.04 -19.50 3.68
C ILE A 156 1.12 -18.42 3.90
N ASN A 157 1.14 -17.81 5.09
CA ASN A 157 2.14 -16.81 5.46
C ASN A 157 3.45 -17.40 5.99
N GLY A 158 3.56 -18.74 6.05
CA GLY A 158 4.76 -19.45 6.51
C GLY A 158 4.91 -19.55 8.02
N ASP A 159 3.85 -19.31 8.79
CA ASP A 159 3.86 -19.36 10.25
C ASP A 159 3.56 -20.78 10.79
N ALA A 160 4.21 -21.14 11.90
CA ALA A 160 4.00 -22.36 12.69
C ALA A 160 3.99 -23.71 11.93
N LEU A 161 4.67 -23.81 10.77
CA LEU A 161 4.70 -25.03 9.95
C LEU A 161 5.21 -26.25 10.72
N LEU A 162 6.34 -26.10 11.44
CA LEU A 162 6.97 -27.20 12.18
C LEU A 162 6.06 -27.72 13.30
N ASP A 163 5.48 -26.80 14.07
CA ASP A 163 4.61 -27.12 15.21
C ASP A 163 3.39 -27.95 14.77
N ILE A 164 2.80 -27.61 13.62
CA ILE A 164 1.66 -28.36 13.05
C ILE A 164 2.09 -29.77 12.63
N PHE A 165 3.29 -29.92 12.05
CA PHE A 165 3.81 -31.25 11.69
C PHE A 165 4.08 -32.13 12.91
N ASP A 166 4.58 -31.55 14.00
CA ASP A 166 4.90 -32.28 15.23
C ASP A 166 3.64 -32.64 16.03
N ASP A 167 2.65 -31.74 16.08
CA ASP A 167 1.36 -32.00 16.73
C ASP A 167 0.64 -33.18 16.05
N VAL A 168 0.58 -33.19 14.72
CA VAL A 168 -0.05 -34.29 13.99
C VAL A 168 0.78 -35.59 14.08
N ALA A 169 2.11 -35.51 14.23
CA ALA A 169 2.96 -36.68 14.38
C ALA A 169 2.81 -37.40 15.72
N THR A 170 2.45 -36.68 16.77
CA THR A 170 2.37 -37.23 18.13
C THR A 170 1.15 -38.13 18.35
N TYR A 171 0.04 -37.86 17.64
CA TYR A 171 -1.26 -38.48 17.94
C TYR A 171 -1.85 -39.31 16.78
N ALA A 172 -1.18 -39.36 15.62
CA ALA A 172 -1.72 -40.04 14.43
C ALA A 172 -1.24 -41.49 14.26
N SER A 173 -2.11 -42.35 13.73
CA SER A 173 -1.71 -43.64 13.16
C SER A 173 -0.85 -43.44 11.90
N VAL A 174 -0.05 -44.44 11.52
CA VAL A 174 0.89 -44.36 10.37
C VAL A 174 0.22 -43.88 9.07
N HIS A 175 -1.03 -44.30 8.82
CA HIS A 175 -1.79 -43.89 7.64
C HIS A 175 -2.24 -42.42 7.70
N LEU A 176 -2.77 -41.99 8.85
CA LEU A 176 -3.20 -40.60 9.07
C LEU A 176 -2.01 -39.64 9.08
N TRP A 177 -0.87 -40.08 9.59
CA TRP A 177 0.40 -39.33 9.54
C TRP A 177 0.91 -39.12 8.12
N THR A 178 0.81 -40.14 7.27
CA THR A 178 1.22 -40.02 5.87
C THR A 178 0.26 -39.10 5.11
N LEU A 179 -1.04 -39.24 5.37
CA LEU A 179 -2.08 -38.39 4.78
C LEU A 179 -1.91 -36.92 5.15
N SER A 180 -1.58 -36.60 6.41
CA SER A 180 -1.37 -35.23 6.85
C SER A 180 -0.18 -34.57 6.16
N ARG A 181 0.93 -35.28 5.97
CA ARG A 181 2.08 -34.77 5.21
C ARG A 181 1.73 -34.45 3.77
N VAL A 182 1.06 -35.38 3.09
CA VAL A 182 0.63 -35.16 1.70
C VAL A 182 -0.33 -33.97 1.62
N TYR A 183 -1.30 -33.89 2.54
CA TYR A 183 -2.24 -32.78 2.64
C TYR A 183 -1.52 -31.43 2.83
N LEU A 184 -0.70 -31.29 3.86
CA LEU A 184 0.00 -30.03 4.18
C LEU A 184 0.98 -29.64 3.07
N PHE A 185 1.77 -30.58 2.55
CA PHE A 185 2.67 -30.27 1.43
C PHE A 185 1.89 -29.86 0.18
N SER A 186 0.81 -30.55 -0.18
CA SER A 186 -0.01 -30.17 -1.33
C SER A 186 -0.60 -28.76 -1.18
N PHE A 187 -1.05 -28.40 0.02
CA PHE A 187 -1.56 -27.06 0.32
C PHE A 187 -0.47 -25.99 0.21
N ILE A 188 0.70 -26.22 0.80
CA ILE A 188 1.83 -25.27 0.74
C ILE A 188 2.30 -25.08 -0.71
N MET A 189 2.49 -26.18 -1.45
CA MET A 189 2.93 -26.13 -2.84
C MET A 189 1.93 -25.35 -3.71
N LEU A 190 0.62 -25.61 -3.53
CA LEU A 190 -0.44 -24.92 -4.27
C LEU A 190 -0.47 -23.42 -3.94
N ASN A 191 -0.32 -23.04 -2.68
CA ASN A 191 -0.37 -21.63 -2.28
C ASN A 191 0.87 -20.85 -2.71
N ILE A 192 2.08 -21.38 -2.47
CA ILE A 192 3.32 -20.69 -2.82
C ILE A 192 3.49 -20.66 -4.34
N TYR A 193 3.44 -21.83 -5.00
CA TYR A 193 3.76 -21.91 -6.43
C TYR A 193 2.57 -21.64 -7.36
N GLY A 194 1.34 -21.82 -6.89
CA GLY A 194 0.13 -21.53 -7.67
C GLY A 194 -0.35 -20.11 -7.42
N PHE A 195 -1.03 -19.88 -6.29
CA PHE A 195 -1.66 -18.60 -6.00
C PHE A 195 -0.65 -17.46 -5.84
N GLY A 196 0.46 -17.69 -5.12
CA GLY A 196 1.51 -16.70 -4.88
C GLY A 196 2.19 -16.23 -6.17
N ASN A 197 2.62 -17.17 -7.02
CA ASN A 197 3.24 -16.84 -8.31
C ASN A 197 2.29 -16.09 -9.25
N ILE A 198 1.03 -16.50 -9.34
CA ILE A 198 0.05 -15.80 -10.19
C ILE A 198 -0.24 -14.40 -9.64
N PHE A 199 -0.33 -14.24 -8.32
CA PHE A 199 -0.49 -12.93 -7.70
C PHE A 199 0.69 -12.00 -8.01
N LEU A 200 1.92 -12.50 -7.85
CA LEU A 200 3.14 -11.75 -8.21
C LEU A 200 3.16 -11.38 -9.70
N LEU A 201 2.75 -12.29 -10.59
CA LEU A 201 2.66 -12.03 -12.02
C LEU A 201 1.66 -10.90 -12.34
N ILE A 202 0.49 -10.89 -11.70
CA ILE A 202 -0.51 -9.81 -11.89
C ILE A 202 0.08 -8.47 -11.41
N MET A 203 0.78 -8.47 -10.28
CA MET A 203 1.44 -7.27 -9.76
C MET A 203 2.53 -6.76 -10.70
N GLU A 204 3.36 -7.65 -11.25
CA GLU A 204 4.40 -7.30 -12.23
C GLU A 204 3.82 -6.72 -13.52
N GLN A 205 2.75 -7.33 -14.03
CA GLN A 205 2.05 -6.84 -15.22
C GLN A 205 1.45 -5.45 -14.99
N ALA A 206 0.79 -5.24 -13.84
CA ALA A 206 0.25 -3.94 -13.48
C ALA A 206 1.35 -2.88 -13.28
N TYR A 207 2.50 -3.27 -12.73
CA TYR A 207 3.66 -2.37 -12.56
C TYR A 207 4.24 -1.93 -13.91
N THR A 208 4.38 -2.90 -14.81
CA THR A 208 4.84 -2.66 -16.18
C THR A 208 3.89 -1.73 -16.93
N GLN A 209 2.59 -1.98 -16.83
CA GLN A 209 1.54 -1.16 -17.44
C GLN A 209 1.43 0.24 -16.81
N GLY A 210 1.67 0.36 -15.50
CA GLY A 210 1.61 1.61 -14.74
C GLY A 210 2.74 2.60 -15.00
N GLY A 211 3.70 2.26 -15.86
CA GLY A 211 4.83 3.10 -16.24
C GLY A 211 6.15 2.77 -15.54
N GLY A 212 6.23 1.67 -14.78
CA GLY A 212 7.44 1.26 -14.06
C GLY A 212 8.65 1.02 -14.97
N LEU A 213 8.44 0.52 -16.19
CA LEU A 213 9.52 0.33 -17.16
C LEU A 213 9.93 1.62 -17.87
N ALA A 214 8.99 2.52 -18.15
CA ALA A 214 9.28 3.82 -18.78
C ALA A 214 10.12 4.71 -17.85
N PHE A 215 9.79 4.75 -16.55
CA PHE A 215 10.60 5.45 -15.53
C PHE A 215 12.03 4.89 -15.45
N ASN A 216 12.19 3.56 -15.52
CA ASN A 216 13.52 2.94 -15.50
C ASN A 216 14.34 3.24 -16.77
N GLN A 217 13.67 3.45 -17.91
CA GLN A 217 14.33 3.87 -19.15
C GLN A 217 14.64 5.37 -19.16
N GLU A 218 13.75 6.23 -18.68
CA GLU A 218 13.97 7.68 -18.57
C GLU A 218 15.13 7.98 -17.60
N GLY A 219 15.14 7.34 -16.42
CA GLY A 219 16.27 7.48 -15.47
C GLY A 219 17.59 6.91 -16.01
N ARG A 220 17.54 5.91 -16.90
CA ARG A 220 18.74 5.43 -17.62
C ARG A 220 19.15 6.38 -18.75
N ARG A 221 18.21 7.07 -19.41
CA ARG A 221 18.46 8.11 -20.42
C ARG A 221 19.05 9.38 -19.81
N GLU A 222 18.67 9.75 -18.60
CA GLU A 222 19.30 10.88 -17.90
C GLU A 222 20.76 10.59 -17.50
N LEU A 223 21.08 9.33 -17.19
CA LEU A 223 22.45 8.90 -16.89
C LEU A 223 23.32 8.70 -18.14
N VAL A 224 22.71 8.46 -19.29
CA VAL A 224 23.36 8.36 -20.60
C VAL A 224 23.05 9.64 -21.36
N SER A 225 23.76 10.72 -21.04
CA SER A 225 23.62 11.98 -21.78
C SER A 225 23.69 11.72 -23.29
N PRO A 226 22.81 12.34 -24.10
CA PRO A 226 22.79 12.12 -25.54
C PRO A 226 24.16 12.49 -26.14
N VAL A 227 24.68 11.63 -27.03
CA VAL A 227 25.82 11.98 -27.89
C VAL A 227 25.35 13.14 -28.77
N VAL A 228 25.85 14.34 -28.49
CA VAL A 228 25.62 15.51 -29.32
C VAL A 228 26.52 15.37 -30.54
N THR A 229 25.94 15.01 -31.69
CA THR A 229 26.64 15.12 -32.97
C THR A 229 26.67 16.59 -33.37
N GLY A 230 27.87 17.17 -33.35
CA GLY A 230 28.09 18.53 -33.86
C GLY A 230 27.91 18.59 -35.38
N PRO A 231 27.78 19.80 -35.96
CA PRO A 231 27.63 20.01 -37.40
C PRO A 231 28.80 19.46 -38.24
N ASP A 232 29.92 19.09 -37.60
CA ASP A 232 31.14 18.60 -38.23
C ASP A 232 31.22 17.06 -38.31
N GLY A 233 30.16 16.34 -37.90
CA GLY A 233 30.08 14.87 -38.01
C GLY A 233 31.01 14.10 -37.06
N VAL A 234 31.66 14.76 -36.11
CA VAL A 234 32.51 14.12 -35.10
C VAL A 234 31.66 13.70 -33.90
N GLU A 235 31.55 12.39 -33.67
CA GLU A 235 30.95 11.83 -32.46
C GLU A 235 31.85 12.16 -31.25
N THR A 236 31.32 12.92 -30.30
CA THR A 236 32.01 13.14 -29.01
C THR A 236 31.62 12.02 -28.05
N GLU A 237 32.60 11.33 -27.46
CA GLU A 237 32.33 10.24 -26.52
C GLU A 237 31.48 10.72 -25.33
N PRO A 238 30.53 9.90 -24.85
CA PRO A 238 29.67 10.26 -23.74
C PRO A 238 30.49 10.43 -22.46
N VAL A 239 30.43 11.63 -21.87
CA VAL A 239 31.09 11.95 -20.60
C VAL A 239 30.48 11.07 -19.49
N ARG A 240 31.23 10.06 -19.04
CA ARG A 240 30.88 9.27 -17.85
C ARG A 240 31.07 10.14 -16.61
N TRP A 241 29.97 10.62 -16.03
CA TRP A 241 29.98 11.14 -14.68
C TRP A 241 30.15 9.98 -13.68
N GLY A 242 31.39 9.62 -13.39
CA GLY A 242 31.73 8.80 -12.23
C GLY A 242 31.57 9.61 -10.95
N ARG A 243 30.83 9.06 -9.97
CA ARG A 243 30.81 9.59 -8.60
C ARG A 243 32.21 9.46 -8.00
N GLY A 244 32.89 10.60 -7.81
CA GLY A 244 33.91 10.78 -6.79
C GLY A 244 33.26 11.11 -5.45
#